data_AF-A0A4R3Z166-F1
#
_entry.id   AF-A0A4R3Z166-F1
#
_cell.length_a   1.000
_cell.length_b   1.000
_cell.length_c   1.000
_cell.angle_alpha   90.00
_cell.angle_beta   90.00
_cell.angle_gamma   90.00
#
_symmetry.space_group_name_H-M   'P 1'
#
loop_
_entity.id
_entity.type
_entity.pdbx_description
1 polymer ?
#
loop_
_entity_poly.entity_id
_entity_poly.type
_entity_poly.pdbx_seq_one_letter_code
_entity_poly.pdbx_strand_id
1 'polypeptide(L)'
;MKIRFKVLLIIVEILLFLSFFLTWFSDGDLITLRGVDLHIFIVWLFFFYIGTWFSVFSLSKKFHIISLIASICVFLLEIYKFFTWHYLTITGYISLTFSLDMTSFGFYLSLFICFSNIILKIIWMKLCIKSIHKNEKEIIIK
;
A
#
# COMPACT_ATOMS: atom_id res chain seq x y z
N MET A 1 20.10 -14.61 -0.38
CA MET A 1 19.36 -13.51 0.30
C MET A 1 18.31 -12.83 -0.59
N LYS A 2 18.61 -12.53 -1.88
CA LYS A 2 17.68 -11.83 -2.78
C LYS A 2 16.33 -12.54 -3.05
N ILE A 3 16.32 -13.88 -3.18
CA ILE A 3 15.08 -14.65 -3.43
C ILE A 3 14.11 -14.66 -2.25
N ARG A 4 14.61 -14.86 -1.01
CA ARG A 4 13.75 -14.90 0.19
C ARG A 4 13.03 -13.57 0.42
N PHE A 5 13.71 -12.44 0.17
CA PHE A 5 13.11 -11.11 0.25
C PHE A 5 12.09 -10.84 -0.85
N LYS A 6 12.33 -11.31 -2.08
CA LYS A 6 11.35 -11.22 -3.17
C LYS A 6 10.07 -11.98 -2.84
N VAL A 7 10.20 -13.20 -2.31
CA VAL A 7 9.04 -14.00 -1.87
C VAL A 7 8.27 -13.27 -0.77
N LEU A 8 8.97 -12.67 0.21
CA LEU A 8 8.34 -11.92 1.29
C LEU A 8 7.58 -10.67 0.77
N LEU A 9 8.17 -9.93 -0.18
CA LEU A 9 7.48 -8.82 -0.85
C LEU A 9 6.21 -9.27 -1.57
N ILE A 10 6.26 -10.39 -2.29
CA ILE A 10 5.10 -10.94 -3.00
C ILE A 10 4.00 -11.34 -2.01
N ILE A 11 4.36 -12.00 -0.91
CA ILE A 11 3.41 -12.40 0.14
C ILE A 11 2.73 -11.16 0.75
N VAL A 12 3.51 -10.11 1.05
CA VAL A 12 2.97 -8.85 1.60
C VAL A 12 2.06 -8.14 0.61
N GLU A 13 2.39 -8.12 -0.68
CA GLU A 13 1.51 -7.54 -1.73
C GLU A 13 0.20 -8.33 -1.87
N ILE A 14 0.24 -9.66 -1.77
CA ILE A 14 -0.99 -10.49 -1.80
C ILE A 14 -1.84 -10.23 -0.55
N LEU A 15 -1.23 -10.13 0.63
CA LEU A 15 -1.92 -9.80 1.87
C LEU A 15 -2.54 -8.40 1.83
N LEU A 16 -1.84 -7.43 1.24
CA LEU A 16 -2.32 -6.07 1.04
C LEU A 16 -3.52 -6.03 0.09
N PHE A 17 -3.45 -6.79 -1.01
CA PHE A 17 -4.60 -6.94 -1.91
C PHE A 17 -5.80 -7.56 -1.20
N LEU A 18 -5.57 -8.60 -0.39
CA LEU A 18 -6.62 -9.26 0.38
C LEU A 18 -7.22 -8.32 1.44
N SER A 19 -6.41 -7.50 2.11
CA SER A 19 -6.91 -6.53 3.09
C SER A 19 -7.81 -5.50 2.43
N PHE A 20 -7.44 -4.95 1.27
CA PHE A 20 -8.30 -4.03 0.52
C PHE A 20 -9.64 -4.65 0.13
N PHE A 21 -9.65 -5.94 -0.19
CA PHE A 21 -10.87 -6.67 -0.47
C PHE A 21 -11.72 -6.81 0.79
N LEU A 22 -11.12 -7.21 1.92
CA LEU A 22 -11.83 -7.35 3.21
C LEU A 22 -12.41 -6.03 3.70
N THR A 23 -11.66 -4.93 3.67
CA THR A 23 -12.15 -3.60 4.09
C THR A 23 -13.25 -3.05 3.17
N TRP A 24 -13.37 -3.57 1.94
CA TRP A 24 -14.42 -3.19 1.02
C TRP A 24 -15.71 -3.99 1.24
N PHE A 25 -15.62 -5.31 1.43
CA PHE A 25 -16.78 -6.18 1.61
C PHE A 25 -17.28 -6.27 3.06
N SER A 26 -16.44 -5.97 4.05
CA SER A 26 -16.84 -5.95 5.46
C SER A 26 -17.72 -4.75 5.81
N ASP A 27 -17.61 -3.63 5.09
CA ASP A 27 -18.41 -2.40 5.27
C ASP A 27 -19.74 -2.46 4.48
N GLY A 28 -20.39 -3.64 4.46
CA GLY A 28 -21.52 -3.98 3.58
C GLY A 28 -22.70 -3.00 3.55
N ASP A 29 -22.89 -2.17 4.58
CA ASP A 29 -23.98 -1.18 4.67
C ASP A 29 -23.61 0.24 4.19
N LEU A 30 -22.32 0.51 3.91
CA LEU A 30 -21.81 1.85 3.54
C LEU A 30 -21.60 2.05 2.03
N ILE A 31 -21.93 1.03 1.23
CA ILE A 31 -21.81 1.04 -0.24
C ILE A 31 -22.67 2.16 -0.86
N THR A 32 -23.76 2.56 -0.20
CA THR A 32 -24.63 3.67 -0.62
C THR A 32 -24.07 5.07 -0.32
N LEU A 33 -23.13 5.21 0.63
CA LEU A 33 -22.52 6.50 1.02
C LEU A 33 -21.18 6.77 0.33
N ARG A 34 -20.57 5.77 -0.32
CA ARG A 34 -19.20 5.90 -0.84
C ARG A 34 -19.09 6.74 -2.11
N GLY A 35 -20.13 6.92 -2.92
CA GLY A 35 -20.13 7.78 -4.13
C GLY A 35 -19.01 7.53 -5.15
N VAL A 36 -18.18 6.51 -4.94
CA VAL A 36 -17.04 6.12 -5.76
C VAL A 36 -17.48 4.89 -6.52
N ASP A 37 -17.62 5.02 -7.84
CA ASP A 37 -17.98 3.91 -8.70
C ASP A 37 -17.01 2.74 -8.49
N LEU A 38 -17.57 1.58 -8.13
CA LEU A 38 -16.84 0.32 -7.96
C LEU A 38 -15.86 0.07 -9.14
N HIS A 39 -16.27 0.46 -10.34
CA HIS A 39 -15.48 0.39 -11.56
C HIS A 39 -14.18 1.20 -11.49
N ILE A 40 -14.23 2.44 -11.00
CA ILE A 40 -13.05 3.31 -10.88
C ILE A 40 -12.09 2.74 -9.85
N PHE A 41 -12.61 2.24 -8.73
CA PHE A 41 -11.78 1.64 -7.69
C PHE A 41 -11.04 0.39 -8.17
N ILE A 42 -11.72 -0.53 -8.87
CA ILE A 42 -11.11 -1.74 -9.43
C ILE A 42 -10.01 -1.37 -10.44
N VAL A 43 -10.26 -0.40 -11.31
CA VAL A 43 -9.26 0.07 -12.29
C VAL A 43 -8.03 0.62 -11.58
N TRP A 44 -8.22 1.41 -10.52
CA TRP A 44 -7.13 1.98 -9.74
C TRP A 44 -6.29 0.90 -9.04
N LEU A 45 -6.96 -0.11 -8.47
CA LEU A 45 -6.34 -1.29 -7.86
C LEU A 45 -5.49 -2.07 -8.87
N PHE A 46 -5.99 -2.21 -10.10
CA PHE A 46 -5.28 -2.91 -11.17
C PHE A 46 -4.01 -2.16 -11.59
N PHE A 47 -4.08 -0.85 -11.79
CA PHE A 47 -2.91 -0.01 -12.10
C PHE A 47 -1.88 -0.01 -10.98
N PHE A 48 -2.34 0.06 -9.72
CA PHE A 48 -1.47 -0.05 -8.55
C PHE A 48 -0.73 -1.38 -8.52
N TYR A 49 -1.43 -2.49 -8.77
CA TYR A 49 -0.84 -3.82 -8.76
C TYR A 49 0.20 -4.00 -9.86
N ILE A 50 -0.11 -3.55 -11.09
CA ILE A 50 0.84 -3.56 -12.19
C ILE A 50 2.09 -2.75 -11.83
N GLY A 51 1.91 -1.52 -11.34
CA GLY A 51 3.01 -0.61 -11.00
C GLY A 51 3.91 -1.14 -9.88
N THR A 52 3.33 -1.82 -8.88
CA THR A 52 4.09 -2.40 -7.77
C THR A 52 4.82 -3.68 -8.17
N TRP A 53 4.21 -4.53 -9.00
CA TRP A 53 4.83 -5.76 -9.52
C TRP A 53 6.04 -5.49 -10.41
N PHE A 54 5.99 -4.46 -11.26
CA PHE A 54 7.15 -4.11 -12.10
C PHE A 54 8.40 -3.81 -11.27
N SER A 55 8.26 -3.27 -10.06
CA SER A 55 9.37 -3.04 -9.14
C SER A 55 9.94 -4.33 -8.52
N VAL A 56 9.22 -5.44 -8.52
CA VAL A 56 9.72 -6.72 -7.98
C VAL A 56 10.64 -7.42 -8.99
N PHE A 57 10.36 -7.23 -10.28
CA PHE A 57 11.09 -7.85 -11.38
C PHE A 57 12.20 -6.97 -11.97
N SER A 58 12.08 -5.64 -11.88
CA SER A 58 13.11 -4.72 -12.36
C SER A 58 14.11 -4.33 -11.26
N LEU A 59 15.39 -4.22 -11.62
CA LEU A 59 16.47 -3.74 -10.74
C LEU A 59 16.69 -2.22 -10.87
N SER A 60 15.95 -1.55 -11.75
CA SER A 60 16.13 -0.12 -12.00
C SER A 60 15.55 0.72 -10.87
N LYS A 61 16.36 1.65 -10.38
CA LYS A 61 16.04 2.57 -9.28
C LYS A 61 14.73 3.34 -9.52
N LYS A 62 14.42 3.68 -10.78
CA LYS A 62 13.20 4.42 -11.13
C LYS A 62 11.93 3.64 -10.79
N PHE A 63 11.88 2.34 -11.10
CA PHE A 63 10.70 1.51 -10.79
C PHE A 63 10.51 1.30 -9.29
N HIS A 64 11.60 1.18 -8.52
CA HIS A 64 11.53 1.12 -7.06
C HIS A 64 10.94 2.38 -6.43
N ILE A 65 11.34 3.56 -6.92
CA ILE A 65 10.79 4.85 -6.45
C ILE A 65 9.31 4.97 -6.81
N ILE A 66 8.93 4.63 -8.04
CA ILE A 66 7.53 4.66 -8.50
C ILE A 66 6.66 3.74 -7.63
N SER A 67 7.11 2.51 -7.35
CA SER A 67 6.38 1.57 -6.49
C SER A 67 6.23 2.06 -5.05
N LEU A 68 7.24 2.75 -4.51
CA LEU A 68 7.19 3.34 -3.18
C LEU A 68 6.22 4.52 -3.12
N ILE A 69 6.26 5.43 -4.11
CA ILE A 69 5.30 6.55 -4.24
C ILE A 69 3.88 6.01 -4.32
N ALA A 70 3.64 5.00 -5.17
CA ALA A 70 2.33 4.38 -5.30
C ALA A 70 1.83 3.85 -3.94
N SER A 71 2.70 3.19 -3.16
CA SER A 71 2.32 2.62 -1.86
C SER A 71 1.97 3.69 -0.83
N ILE A 72 2.67 4.82 -0.87
CA ILE A 72 2.36 5.99 -0.03
C ILE A 72 1.01 6.59 -0.44
N CYS A 73 0.73 6.72 -1.74
CA CYS A 73 -0.58 7.21 -2.21
C CYS A 73 -1.72 6.32 -1.73
N VAL A 74 -1.54 5.00 -1.76
CA VAL A 74 -2.54 4.05 -1.23
C VAL A 74 -2.75 4.23 0.28
N PHE A 75 -1.66 4.35 1.05
CA PHE A 75 -1.74 4.61 2.49
C PHE A 75 -2.48 5.92 2.81
N LEU A 76 -2.18 7.00 2.07
CA LEU A 76 -2.87 8.28 2.20
C LEU A 76 -4.34 8.19 1.79
N LEU A 77 -4.67 7.40 0.77
CA LEU A 77 -6.06 7.18 0.34
C LEU A 77 -6.87 6.46 1.43
N GLU A 78 -6.26 5.52 2.14
CA GLU A 78 -6.90 4.79 3.23
C GLU A 78 -7.19 5.72 4.42
N ILE A 79 -6.24 6.58 4.76
CA ILE A 79 -6.41 7.64 5.76
C ILE A 79 -7.49 8.64 5.30
N TYR A 80 -7.49 9.03 4.03
CA TYR A 80 -8.49 9.95 3.48
C TYR A 80 -9.90 9.35 3.55
N LYS A 81 -10.07 8.06 3.23
CA LYS A 81 -11.35 7.35 3.37
C LYS A 81 -11.85 7.39 4.81
N PHE A 82 -10.97 7.15 5.78
CA PHE A 82 -11.30 7.29 7.21
C PHE A 82 -11.76 8.70 7.56
N PHE A 83 -11.06 9.74 7.09
CA PHE A 83 -11.47 11.12 7.32
C PHE A 83 -12.74 11.54 6.55
N THR A 84 -13.01 10.93 5.40
CA THR A 84 -14.25 11.20 4.64
C THR A 84 -15.45 10.56 5.33
N TRP A 85 -15.26 9.38 5.93
CA TRP A 85 -16.22 8.82 6.88
C TRP A 85 -16.43 9.77 8.09
N HIS A 86 -15.34 10.45 8.48
CA HIS A 86 -15.36 11.49 9.50
C HIS A 86 -15.97 12.85 9.03
N TYR A 87 -16.41 13.01 7.77
CA TYR A 87 -17.04 14.28 7.34
C TYR A 87 -18.43 14.48 7.97
N LEU A 88 -19.11 13.39 8.37
CA LEU A 88 -20.34 13.41 9.19
C LEU A 88 -20.11 13.88 10.65
N THR A 89 -18.86 14.03 11.04
CA THR A 89 -18.40 14.40 12.38
C THR A 89 -17.97 15.87 12.47
N ILE A 90 -17.62 16.51 11.35
CA ILE A 90 -17.24 17.94 11.29
C ILE A 90 -18.44 18.84 11.64
N THR A 91 -19.66 18.32 11.50
CA THR A 91 -20.90 18.94 11.97
C THR A 91 -21.06 18.94 13.50
N GLY A 92 -20.14 18.31 14.25
CA GLY A 92 -20.04 18.41 15.71
C GLY A 92 -20.66 17.27 16.52
N TYR A 93 -21.07 16.16 15.90
CA TYR A 93 -21.86 15.13 16.59
C TYR A 93 -21.07 13.97 17.21
N ILE A 94 -19.82 13.71 16.81
CA ILE A 94 -19.05 12.51 17.24
C ILE A 94 -17.57 12.89 17.51
N SER A 95 -16.93 12.26 18.50
CA SER A 95 -15.50 12.49 18.84
C SER A 95 -14.58 11.57 18.03
N LEU A 96 -13.34 12.01 17.74
CA LEU A 96 -12.31 11.21 17.06
C LEU A 96 -12.08 9.85 17.75
N THR A 97 -12.16 9.82 19.08
CA THR A 97 -12.02 8.61 19.90
C THR A 97 -13.14 7.60 19.62
N PHE A 98 -14.38 8.05 19.53
CA PHE A 98 -15.52 7.20 19.22
C PHE A 98 -15.45 6.65 17.80
N SER A 99 -14.98 7.45 16.84
CA SER A 99 -14.76 7.01 15.47
C SER A 99 -13.68 5.93 15.35
N LEU A 100 -12.63 5.98 16.19
CA LEU A 100 -11.61 4.94 16.25
C LEU A 100 -12.13 3.66 16.93
N ASP A 101 -13.00 3.78 17.93
CA ASP A 101 -13.61 2.60 18.56
C ASP A 101 -14.63 1.90 17.64
N MET A 102 -15.26 2.67 16.74
CA MET A 102 -16.27 2.18 15.79
C MET A 102 -15.73 1.73 14.44
N THR A 103 -14.44 1.93 14.13
CA THR A 103 -13.87 1.46 12.87
C THR A 103 -13.74 -0.05 12.84
N SER A 104 -13.99 -0.62 11.66
CA SER A 104 -13.87 -2.06 11.45
C SER A 104 -12.42 -2.54 11.63
N PHE A 105 -12.25 -3.74 12.18
CA PHE A 105 -10.95 -4.39 12.32
C PHE A 105 -10.17 -4.46 10.99
N GLY A 106 -10.89 -4.58 9.86
CA GLY A 106 -10.31 -4.57 8.52
C GLY A 106 -9.55 -3.27 8.19
N PHE A 107 -10.01 -2.11 8.67
CA PHE A 107 -9.34 -0.84 8.46
C PHE A 107 -7.96 -0.81 9.15
N TYR A 108 -7.89 -1.24 10.41
CA TYR A 108 -6.63 -1.32 11.16
C TYR A 108 -5.66 -2.32 10.56
N LEU A 109 -6.17 -3.48 10.14
CA LEU A 109 -5.37 -4.50 9.47
C LEU A 109 -4.79 -3.97 8.15
N SER A 110 -5.60 -3.28 7.35
CA SER A 110 -5.16 -2.71 6.07
C SER A 110 -4.10 -1.63 6.27
N LEU A 111 -4.28 -0.71 7.23
CA LEU A 111 -3.27 0.28 7.62
C LEU A 111 -1.94 -0.37 8.03
N PHE A 112 -2.00 -1.41 8.86
CA PHE A 112 -0.82 -2.13 9.33
C PHE A 112 -0.06 -2.80 8.18
N ILE A 113 -0.78 -3.42 7.25
CA ILE A 113 -0.18 -4.09 6.09
C ILE A 113 0.41 -3.05 5.13
N CYS A 114 -0.28 -1.93 4.87
CA CYS A 114 0.22 -0.81 4.07
C CYS A 114 1.53 -0.26 4.64
N PHE A 115 1.57 0.00 5.95
CA PHE A 115 2.77 0.48 6.61
C PHE A 115 3.93 -0.53 6.52
N SER A 116 3.64 -1.81 6.77
CA SER A 116 4.63 -2.89 6.63
C SER A 116 5.18 -3.00 5.20
N ASN A 117 4.34 -2.83 4.17
CA ASN A 117 4.75 -2.84 2.77
C ASN A 117 5.72 -1.69 2.45
N ILE A 118 5.41 -0.46 2.92
CA ILE A 118 6.28 0.71 2.72
C ILE A 118 7.67 0.46 3.32
N ILE A 119 7.75 -0.03 4.56
CA ILE A 119 9.02 -0.33 5.22
C ILE A 119 9.81 -1.37 4.42
N LEU A 120 9.15 -2.45 3.99
CA LEU A 120 9.80 -3.52 3.25
C LEU A 120 10.35 -3.03 1.90
N LYS A 121 9.62 -2.15 1.20
CA LYS A 121 10.07 -1.51 -0.04
C LYS A 121 11.27 -0.58 0.17
N ILE A 122 11.32 0.17 1.27
CA ILE A 122 12.48 1.00 1.63
C ILE A 122 13.72 0.12 1.85
N ILE A 123 13.57 -0.97 2.61
CA ILE A 123 14.66 -1.92 2.87
C ILE A 123 15.13 -2.55 1.55
N TRP A 124 14.20 -2.98 0.70
CA TRP A 124 14.50 -3.56 -0.60
C TRP A 124 15.24 -2.59 -1.52
N MET A 125 14.81 -1.32 -1.59
CA MET A 125 15.48 -0.28 -2.37
C MET A 125 16.93 -0.08 -1.90
N LYS A 126 17.17 -0.02 -0.58
CA LYS A 126 18.54 0.07 -0.03
C LYS A 126 19.40 -1.13 -0.41
N LEU A 127 18.85 -2.34 -0.38
CA LEU A 127 19.55 -3.56 -0.79
C LEU A 127 19.89 -3.56 -2.29
N CYS A 128 18.96 -3.12 -3.14
CA CYS A 128 19.19 -2.98 -4.58
C CYS A 128 20.31 -1.96 -4.89
N ILE A 129 20.27 -0.78 -4.27
CA ILE A 129 21.30 0.27 -4.44
C ILE A 129 22.68 -0.25 -4.03
N LYS A 130 22.78 -0.92 -2.86
CA LYS A 130 24.05 -1.52 -2.41
C LYS A 130 24.57 -2.56 -3.41
N SER A 131 23.69 -3.31 -4.06
CA SER A 131 24.09 -4.31 -5.06
C SER A 131 24.56 -3.70 -6.38
N ILE A 132 23.98 -2.58 -6.81
CA ILE A 132 24.41 -1.84 -8.01
C ILE A 132 25.81 -1.27 -7.79
N HIS A 133 26.03 -0.61 -6.65
CA HIS A 133 27.33 0.01 -6.35
C HIS A 133 28.46 -1.03 -6.17
N LYS A 134 28.15 -2.25 -5.69
CA LYS A 134 29.11 -3.35 -5.66
C LYS A 134 29.52 -3.80 -7.06
N ASN A 135 28.56 -3.96 -7.98
CA ASN A 135 28.83 -4.37 -9.35
C ASN A 135 29.66 -3.33 -10.12
N GLU A 136 29.42 -2.03 -9.94
CA GLU A 136 30.25 -0.98 -10.56
C GLU A 136 31.72 -1.06 -10.11
N LYS A 137 31.98 -1.29 -8.82
CA LYS A 137 33.35 -1.42 -8.30
C LYS A 137 34.08 -2.63 -8.87
N GLU A 138 33.40 -3.76 -9.07
CA GLU A 138 34.01 -4.96 -9.65
C GLU A 138 34.34 -4.79 -11.15
N ILE A 139 33.63 -3.92 -11.87
CA ILE A 139 33.90 -3.62 -13.28
C ILE A 139 35.12 -2.69 -13.44
N ILE A 140 35.34 -1.77 -12.50
CA ILE A 140 36.47 -0.81 -12.56
C ILE A 140 37.82 -1.46 -12.20
N ILE A 141 37.81 -2.59 -11.50
CA ILE A 141 39.02 -3.29 -11.02
C ILE A 141 39.52 -4.34 -12.04
N LYS A 142 38.73 -4.65 -13.08
CA LYS A 142 39.13 -5.53 -14.19
C LYS A 142 39.61 -4.73 -15.39
#